data_AF-A0A395M5D1-F1
#
_entry.id   AF-A0A395M5D1-F1
#
_cell.length_a   1.000
_cell.length_b   1.000
_cell.length_c   1.000
_cell.angle_alpha   90.00
_cell.angle_beta   90.00
_cell.angle_gamma   90.00
#
_symmetry.space_group_name_H-M   'P 1'
#
loop_
_entity.id
_entity.type
_entity.pdbx_description
1 polymer ?
#
loop_
_entity_poly.entity_id
_entity_poly.type
_entity_poly.pdbx_seq_one_letter_code
_entity_poly.pdbx_strand_id
1 'polypeptide(L)'
;MKTFILYASLTFMGMVNAQKACVDGEKVNVSPGYTVQYQCNKYRDGTRYDNVMSHNECAVHCEPDGYDVCTYHEGRKMCIVGYPYGKEANYNGYTYMMKVKEEDPFPEDPFPKTCEEQRDEYKTKLDQCRADVKKRSEEKEKRAEEEERKRVKEEEKKRTTEEKNNSFLKDFTAELIKAKAEGVIKNEYF
;
A
#
# COMPACT_ATOMS: atom_id res chain seq x y z
N MET A 1 32.02 -77.51 -11.58
CA MET A 1 31.19 -76.64 -10.72
C MET A 1 32.06 -76.01 -9.64
N LYS A 2 32.06 -74.68 -9.56
CA LYS A 2 32.18 -73.81 -8.35
C LYS A 2 32.89 -72.49 -8.69
N THR A 3 32.10 -71.57 -9.23
CA THR A 3 32.30 -70.12 -9.14
C THR A 3 32.12 -69.70 -7.68
N PHE A 4 32.94 -68.81 -7.13
CA PHE A 4 32.49 -67.80 -6.16
C PHE A 4 33.36 -66.55 -6.24
N ILE A 5 32.66 -65.43 -6.28
CA ILE A 5 33.06 -64.06 -6.57
C ILE A 5 33.52 -63.41 -5.25
N LEU A 6 34.67 -62.73 -5.24
CA LEU A 6 35.11 -61.94 -4.09
C LEU A 6 35.05 -60.44 -4.40
N TYR A 7 33.93 -59.87 -3.96
CA TYR A 7 33.71 -58.58 -3.30
C TYR A 7 34.60 -57.40 -3.70
N ALA A 8 33.99 -56.50 -4.50
CA ALA A 8 34.36 -55.10 -4.60
C ALA A 8 34.09 -54.38 -3.27
N SER A 9 35.14 -53.91 -2.60
CA SER A 9 35.07 -52.99 -1.47
C SER A 9 34.96 -51.55 -1.99
N LEU A 10 33.73 -51.07 -2.17
CA LEU A 10 33.42 -49.66 -2.32
C LEU A 10 33.68 -48.94 -1.00
N THR A 11 34.80 -48.22 -0.91
CA THR A 11 35.04 -47.23 0.14
C THR A 11 34.14 -46.02 -0.09
N PHE A 12 32.95 -46.02 0.54
CA PHE A 12 32.16 -44.81 0.71
C PHE A 12 32.82 -43.97 1.81
N MET A 13 33.80 -43.14 1.44
CA MET A 13 34.13 -41.96 2.25
C MET A 13 32.99 -40.98 2.08
N GLY A 14 32.02 -41.05 2.98
CA GLY A 14 30.97 -40.05 3.08
C GLY A 14 31.60 -38.68 3.27
N MET A 15 31.42 -37.81 2.29
CA MET A 15 31.69 -36.38 2.43
C MET A 15 30.81 -35.85 3.55
N VAL A 16 31.37 -35.71 4.74
CA VAL A 16 30.78 -34.88 5.79
C VAL A 16 30.99 -33.45 5.33
N ASN A 17 30.03 -32.91 4.57
CA ASN A 17 29.99 -31.48 4.34
C ASN A 17 29.93 -30.83 5.72
N ALA A 18 31.01 -30.13 6.08
CA ALA A 18 31.07 -29.25 7.24
C ALA A 18 30.11 -28.06 6.99
N GLN A 19 28.82 -28.35 7.04
CA GLN A 19 27.77 -27.35 7.12
C GLN A 19 27.77 -26.91 8.58
N LYS A 20 28.08 -25.64 8.83
CA LYS A 20 27.95 -25.05 10.17
C LYS A 20 26.50 -25.28 10.59
N ALA A 21 26.29 -26.16 11.56
CA ALA A 21 24.96 -26.47 12.06
C ALA A 21 24.33 -25.16 12.55
N CYS A 22 23.09 -24.89 12.15
CA CYS A 22 22.36 -23.76 12.70
C CYS A 22 22.30 -23.94 14.23
N VAL A 23 22.88 -22.99 14.97
CA VAL A 23 22.80 -22.96 16.43
C VAL A 23 21.70 -21.98 16.81
N ASP A 24 20.67 -22.51 17.45
CA ASP A 24 19.51 -21.71 17.85
C ASP A 24 19.93 -20.65 18.87
N GLY A 25 19.61 -19.39 18.58
CA GLY A 25 19.97 -18.24 19.42
C GLY A 25 21.37 -17.66 19.17
N GLU A 26 22.16 -18.17 18.22
CA GLU A 26 23.48 -17.61 17.87
C GLU A 26 23.34 -16.19 17.33
N LYS A 27 24.08 -15.25 17.93
CA LYS A 27 24.19 -13.87 17.43
C LYS A 27 25.40 -13.76 16.52
N VAL A 28 25.17 -13.46 15.25
CA VAL A 28 26.23 -13.28 14.25
C VAL A 28 26.24 -11.83 13.81
N ASN A 29 27.40 -11.21 13.90
CA ASN A 29 27.64 -9.89 13.35
C ASN A 29 27.93 -10.02 11.85
N VAL A 30 27.04 -9.53 11.01
CA VAL A 30 27.14 -9.67 9.54
C VAL A 30 27.84 -8.47 8.90
N SER A 31 27.57 -7.26 9.41
CA SER A 31 28.15 -5.99 8.97
C SER A 31 28.28 -5.04 10.18
N PRO A 32 29.16 -4.03 10.16
CA PRO A 32 29.29 -3.08 11.29
C PRO A 32 27.93 -2.46 11.67
N GLY A 33 27.40 -2.76 12.86
CA GLY A 33 26.08 -2.31 13.32
C GLY A 33 24.89 -3.16 12.89
N TYR A 34 25.12 -4.33 12.26
CA TYR A 34 24.08 -5.27 11.85
C TYR A 34 24.34 -6.66 12.44
N THR A 35 23.85 -6.85 13.66
CA THR A 35 23.84 -8.13 14.36
C THR A 35 22.49 -8.83 14.16
N VAL A 36 22.54 -10.09 13.74
CA VAL A 36 21.35 -10.92 13.54
C VAL A 36 21.38 -12.12 14.48
N GLN A 37 20.23 -12.48 15.03
CA GLN A 37 20.06 -13.70 15.81
C GLN A 37 19.46 -14.79 14.93
N TYR A 38 20.11 -15.95 14.92
CA TYR A 38 19.64 -17.12 14.20
C TYR A 38 18.61 -17.89 15.03
N GLN A 39 17.49 -18.25 14.42
CA GLN A 39 16.56 -19.25 14.93
C GLN A 39 16.44 -20.39 13.92
N CYS A 40 16.58 -21.62 14.40
CA CYS A 40 16.65 -22.77 13.52
C CYS A 40 15.26 -23.34 13.21
N ASN A 41 15.12 -23.88 12.00
CA ASN A 41 13.91 -24.55 11.51
C ASN A 41 12.65 -23.66 11.48
N LYS A 42 12.84 -22.34 11.36
CA LYS A 42 11.76 -21.36 11.27
C LYS A 42 11.92 -20.56 9.99
N TYR A 43 10.80 -20.18 9.38
CA TYR A 43 10.78 -19.25 8.25
C TYR A 43 9.55 -18.34 8.34
N ARG A 44 9.64 -17.20 7.68
CA ARG A 44 8.51 -16.30 7.43
C ARG A 44 8.37 -16.12 5.93
N ASP A 45 7.12 -16.09 5.45
CA ASP A 45 6.85 -15.82 4.05
C ASP A 45 7.26 -14.38 3.67
N GLY A 46 7.61 -14.22 2.40
CA GLY A 46 8.38 -13.04 2.02
C GLY A 46 8.77 -13.03 0.55
N THR A 47 9.57 -12.04 0.20
CA THR A 47 10.20 -11.94 -1.12
C THR A 47 11.31 -12.96 -1.22
N ARG A 48 11.27 -13.80 -2.24
CA ARG A 48 12.26 -14.86 -2.46
C ARG A 48 13.37 -14.38 -3.40
N TYR A 49 14.61 -14.62 -2.99
CA TYR A 49 15.82 -14.43 -3.77
C TYR A 49 16.53 -15.78 -3.91
N ASP A 50 16.80 -16.18 -5.16
CA ASP A 50 17.52 -17.42 -5.47
C ASP A 50 19.01 -17.14 -5.72
N ASN A 51 19.85 -18.17 -5.66
CA ASN A 51 21.32 -18.11 -5.82
C ASN A 51 22.06 -17.37 -4.71
N VAL A 52 21.53 -17.39 -3.49
CA VAL A 52 22.21 -16.85 -2.31
C VAL A 52 23.06 -17.96 -1.71
N MET A 53 24.37 -17.74 -1.62
CA MET A 53 25.35 -18.79 -1.31
C MET A 53 25.67 -18.90 0.18
N SER A 54 25.30 -17.88 0.97
CA SER A 54 25.60 -17.82 2.39
C SER A 54 24.52 -17.08 3.20
N HIS A 55 24.49 -17.36 4.52
CA HIS A 55 23.68 -16.62 5.47
C HIS A 55 23.98 -15.11 5.47
N ASN A 56 25.26 -14.74 5.36
CA ASN A 56 25.68 -13.33 5.36
C ASN A 56 25.13 -12.58 4.15
N GLU A 57 25.18 -13.20 2.97
CA GLU A 57 24.63 -12.63 1.74
C GLU A 57 23.11 -12.45 1.83
N CYS A 58 22.39 -13.39 2.47
CA CYS A 58 20.96 -13.24 2.76
C CYS A 58 20.68 -12.06 3.71
N ALA A 59 21.52 -11.87 4.73
CA ALA A 59 21.39 -10.74 5.65
C ALA A 59 21.60 -9.39 4.96
N VAL A 60 22.56 -9.29 4.03
CA VAL A 60 22.80 -8.07 3.24
C VAL A 60 21.57 -7.70 2.40
N HIS A 61 20.83 -8.68 1.89
CA HIS A 61 19.56 -8.41 1.20
C HIS A 61 18.46 -7.90 2.14
N CYS A 62 18.51 -8.25 3.42
CA CYS A 62 17.50 -7.84 4.40
C CYS A 62 17.76 -6.44 4.99
N GLU A 63 19.02 -5.97 4.96
CA GLU A 63 19.45 -4.69 5.52
C GLU A 63 18.81 -3.45 4.87
N PRO A 64 18.81 -3.27 3.52
CA PRO A 64 18.30 -2.06 2.88
C PRO A 64 16.78 -1.95 2.90
N ASP A 65 16.10 -3.09 2.93
CA ASP A 65 14.64 -3.15 2.84
C ASP A 65 13.95 -2.82 4.18
N GLY A 66 14.71 -2.63 5.26
CA GLY A 66 14.19 -2.25 6.58
C GLY A 66 13.31 -3.33 7.24
N TYR A 67 13.29 -4.55 6.69
CA TYR A 67 12.55 -5.66 7.26
C TYR A 67 13.30 -6.24 8.46
N ASP A 68 12.56 -6.55 9.52
CA ASP A 68 13.13 -7.06 10.77
C ASP A 68 13.66 -8.50 10.66
N VAL A 69 13.29 -9.22 9.59
CA VAL A 69 13.48 -10.67 9.48
C VAL A 69 13.81 -11.10 8.05
N CYS A 70 14.86 -11.91 7.90
CA CYS A 70 15.10 -12.74 6.72
C CYS A 70 15.18 -14.22 7.10
N THR A 71 15.08 -15.10 6.12
CA THR A 71 15.26 -16.54 6.31
C THR A 71 16.11 -17.09 5.20
N TYR A 72 17.19 -17.77 5.55
CA TYR A 72 18.06 -18.43 4.59
C TYR A 72 17.85 -19.94 4.60
N HIS A 73 17.80 -20.55 3.41
CA HIS A 73 17.67 -21.99 3.26
C HIS A 73 18.88 -22.57 2.55
N GLU A 74 19.74 -23.24 3.33
CA GLU A 74 21.03 -23.77 2.88
C GLU A 74 20.90 -24.82 1.77
N GLY A 75 19.88 -25.69 1.85
CA GLY A 75 19.69 -26.78 0.88
C GLY A 75 19.23 -26.34 -0.51
N ARG A 76 18.69 -25.12 -0.65
CA ARG A 76 18.20 -24.56 -1.93
C ARG A 76 18.94 -23.28 -2.32
N LYS A 77 19.90 -22.84 -1.51
CA LYS A 77 20.68 -21.61 -1.76
C LYS A 77 19.77 -20.43 -2.07
N MET A 78 18.78 -20.24 -1.20
CA MET A 78 17.76 -19.21 -1.36
C MET A 78 17.59 -18.42 -0.07
N CYS A 79 17.27 -17.15 -0.23
CA CYS A 79 16.96 -16.20 0.83
C CYS A 79 15.51 -15.76 0.69
N ILE A 80 14.81 -15.64 1.81
CA ILE A 80 13.44 -15.14 1.88
C ILE A 80 13.45 -13.93 2.80
N VAL A 81 13.17 -12.75 2.28
CA VAL A 81 13.05 -11.53 3.06
C VAL A 81 11.62 -11.41 3.55
N GLY A 82 11.41 -11.57 4.86
CA GLY A 82 10.09 -11.73 5.46
C GLY A 82 9.30 -10.43 5.51
N TYR A 83 8.02 -10.49 5.14
CA TYR A 83 7.13 -9.33 5.26
C TYR A 83 6.81 -9.01 6.73
N PRO A 84 6.49 -7.76 7.10
CA PRO A 84 6.22 -7.39 8.50
C PRO A 84 5.02 -8.12 9.12
N TYR A 85 4.07 -8.57 8.30
CA TYR A 85 2.90 -9.36 8.70
C TYR A 85 2.90 -10.77 8.10
N GLY A 86 4.09 -11.27 7.76
CA GLY A 86 4.24 -12.57 7.14
C GLY A 86 3.85 -13.72 8.06
N LYS A 87 3.25 -14.77 7.49
CA LYS A 87 2.99 -16.03 8.17
C LYS A 87 4.30 -16.70 8.53
N GLU A 88 4.45 -17.02 9.80
CA GLU A 88 5.55 -17.82 10.31
C GLU A 88 5.19 -19.30 10.28
N ALA A 89 6.13 -20.12 9.83
CA ALA A 89 6.00 -21.56 9.88
C ALA A 89 7.35 -22.20 10.21
N ASN A 90 7.29 -23.40 10.77
CA ASN A 90 8.49 -24.17 11.08
C ASN A 90 8.77 -25.15 9.94
N TYR A 91 9.98 -25.10 9.40
CA TYR A 91 10.42 -26.02 8.36
C TYR A 91 11.92 -26.31 8.50
N ASN A 92 12.27 -27.59 8.41
CA ASN A 92 13.63 -28.04 8.63
C ASN A 92 14.61 -27.52 7.56
N GLY A 93 15.77 -27.03 8.00
CA GLY A 93 16.81 -26.52 7.09
C GLY A 93 16.67 -25.04 6.72
N TYR A 94 15.67 -24.34 7.26
CA TYR A 94 15.59 -22.88 7.23
C TYR A 94 16.27 -22.28 8.47
N THR A 95 17.03 -21.22 8.25
CA THR A 95 17.65 -20.39 9.30
C THR A 95 16.96 -19.04 9.29
N TYR A 96 16.15 -18.78 10.30
CA TYR A 96 15.48 -17.52 10.53
C TYR A 96 16.47 -16.53 11.12
N MET A 97 16.55 -15.34 10.58
CA MET A 97 17.53 -14.33 10.92
C MET A 97 16.78 -13.07 11.32
N MET A 98 16.74 -12.79 12.63
CA MET A 98 16.12 -11.58 13.15
C MET A 98 17.18 -10.53 13.38
N LYS A 99 16.93 -9.30 12.95
CA LYS A 99 17.76 -8.16 13.33
C LYS A 99 17.68 -7.97 14.85
N VAL A 100 18.80 -8.14 15.53
CA VAL A 100 18.90 -7.72 16.93
C VAL A 100 19.07 -6.22 16.87
N LYS A 101 18.06 -5.48 17.34
CA LYS A 101 18.29 -4.10 17.75
C LYS A 101 19.27 -4.19 18.89
N GLU A 102 20.52 -3.81 18.66
CA GLU A 102 21.43 -3.54 19.75
C GLU A 102 20.75 -2.43 20.56
N GLU A 103 20.24 -2.78 21.74
CA GLU A 103 19.89 -1.78 22.73
C GLU A 103 21.19 -1.06 23.03
N ASP A 104 21.35 0.12 22.43
CA ASP A 104 22.42 1.03 22.76
C ASP A 104 22.41 1.20 24.29
N PRO A 105 23.52 0.88 25.00
CA PRO A 105 23.63 1.17 26.42
C PRO A 105 23.42 2.66 26.76
N PHE A 106 23.43 3.52 25.74
CA PHE A 106 23.04 4.93 25.80
C PHE A 106 21.83 5.18 24.88
N PRO A 107 20.59 5.07 25.38
CA PRO A 107 19.41 5.51 24.62
C PRO A 107 19.57 6.98 24.20
N GLU A 108 19.06 7.30 23.00
CA GLU A 108 18.92 8.65 22.47
C GLU A 108 18.47 9.62 23.58
N ASP A 109 19.28 10.66 23.80
CA ASP A 109 19.13 11.79 24.73
C ASP A 109 18.33 11.54 26.04
N PRO A 110 18.99 11.50 27.22
CA PRO A 110 18.35 11.36 28.53
C PRO A 110 17.30 12.44 28.86
N PHE A 111 17.18 13.50 28.07
CA PHE A 111 16.18 14.54 28.24
C PHE A 111 15.02 14.33 27.25
N PRO A 112 13.89 13.71 27.66
CA PRO A 112 12.69 13.72 26.83
C PRO A 112 12.31 15.17 26.50
N LYS A 113 11.80 15.41 25.28
CA LYS A 113 11.30 16.73 24.83
C LYS A 113 10.65 17.46 25.99
N THR A 114 11.13 18.66 26.28
CA THR A 114 10.63 19.42 27.42
C THR A 114 9.13 19.67 27.26
N CYS A 115 8.43 19.86 28.38
CA CYS A 115 7.01 20.21 28.34
C CYS A 115 6.74 21.46 27.47
N GLU A 116 7.72 22.35 27.34
CA GLU A 116 7.62 23.56 26.53
C GLU A 116 7.67 23.26 25.03
N GLU A 117 8.59 22.40 24.58
CA GLU A 117 8.67 21.96 23.19
C GLU A 117 7.43 21.18 22.76
N GLN A 118 6.92 20.31 23.64
CA GLN A 118 5.68 19.60 23.39
C GLN A 118 4.49 20.55 23.30
N ARG A 119 4.39 21.51 24.22
CA ARG A 119 3.35 22.55 24.19
C ARG A 119 3.38 23.33 22.88
N ASP A 120 4.56 23.74 22.43
CA ASP A 120 4.71 24.55 21.22
C ASP A 120 4.39 23.74 19.95
N GLU A 121 4.73 22.45 19.93
CA GLU A 121 4.33 21.52 18.88
C GLU A 121 2.80 21.35 18.83
N TYR A 122 2.16 21.10 19.98
CA TYR A 122 0.69 20.98 20.05
C TYR A 122 -0.02 22.27 19.68
N LYS A 123 0.51 23.43 20.10
CA LYS A 123 -0.05 24.74 19.74
C LYS A 123 0.00 24.97 18.23
N THR A 124 1.13 24.64 17.61
CA THR A 124 1.29 24.74 16.15
C THR A 124 0.29 23.83 15.42
N LYS A 125 0.13 22.58 15.86
CA LYS A 125 -0.86 21.65 15.30
C LYS A 125 -2.30 22.15 15.47
N LEU A 126 -2.61 22.77 16.61
CA LEU A 126 -3.92 23.33 16.90
C LEU A 126 -4.24 24.52 16.00
N ASP A 127 -3.28 25.42 15.80
CA ASP A 127 -3.42 26.58 14.90
C ASP A 127 -3.61 26.15 13.44
N GLN A 128 -2.85 25.14 12.99
CA GLN A 128 -3.03 24.54 11.66
C GLN A 128 -4.43 23.93 11.50
N CYS A 129 -4.86 23.12 12.46
CA CYS A 129 -6.19 22.51 12.44
C CYS A 129 -7.30 23.57 12.36
N ARG A 130 -7.17 24.65 13.14
CA ARG A 130 -8.12 25.77 13.12
C ARG A 130 -8.16 26.47 11.76
N ALA A 131 -7.00 26.68 11.14
CA ALA A 131 -6.91 27.27 9.80
C ALA A 131 -7.57 26.37 8.74
N ASP A 132 -7.36 25.06 8.82
CA ASP A 132 -7.92 24.10 7.85
C ASP A 132 -9.43 23.94 7.99
N VAL A 133 -9.97 24.02 9.21
CA VAL A 133 -11.42 24.06 9.42
C VAL A 133 -12.02 25.33 8.82
N LYS A 134 -11.39 26.49 9.04
CA LYS A 134 -11.86 27.77 8.47
C LYS A 134 -11.83 27.76 6.94
N LYS A 135 -10.74 27.30 6.32
CA LYS A 135 -10.65 27.18 4.86
C LYS A 135 -11.74 26.27 4.31
N ARG A 136 -11.94 25.10 4.91
CA ARG A 136 -12.99 24.16 4.47
C ARG A 136 -14.40 24.72 4.64
N SER A 137 -14.67 25.54 5.66
CA SER A 137 -15.99 26.20 5.78
C SER A 137 -16.18 27.25 4.68
N GLU A 138 -15.18 28.06 4.39
CA GLU A 138 -15.24 29.08 3.33
C GLU A 138 -15.37 28.45 1.93
N GLU A 139 -14.66 27.35 1.68
CA GLU A 139 -14.78 26.58 0.43
C GLU A 139 -16.17 25.97 0.26
N LYS A 140 -16.76 25.45 1.34
CA LYS A 140 -18.12 24.91 1.33
C LYS A 140 -19.15 26.00 1.04
N GLU A 141 -19.00 27.16 1.65
CA GLU A 141 -19.87 28.32 1.43
C GLU A 141 -19.79 28.79 -0.03
N LYS A 142 -18.58 28.98 -0.57
CA LYS A 142 -18.38 29.34 -1.99
C LYS A 142 -18.97 28.30 -2.94
N ARG A 143 -18.81 27.01 -2.61
CA ARG A 143 -19.39 25.92 -3.43
C ARG A 143 -20.91 25.93 -3.39
N ALA A 144 -21.51 26.22 -2.23
CA ALA A 144 -22.95 26.35 -2.09
C ALA A 144 -23.49 27.57 -2.88
N GLU A 145 -22.84 28.73 -2.78
CA GLU A 145 -23.18 29.92 -3.55
C GLU A 145 -23.05 29.69 -5.07
N GLU A 146 -21.99 29.00 -5.51
CA GLU A 146 -21.81 28.67 -6.92
C GLU A 146 -22.89 27.70 -7.43
N GLU A 147 -23.27 26.71 -6.61
CA GLU A 147 -24.33 25.78 -6.94
C GLU A 147 -25.70 26.48 -7.00
N GLU A 148 -26.01 27.35 -6.06
CA GLU A 148 -27.23 28.15 -6.06
C GLU A 148 -27.29 29.06 -7.30
N ARG A 149 -26.19 29.73 -7.64
CA ARG A 149 -26.09 30.56 -8.85
C ARG A 149 -26.32 29.75 -10.13
N LYS A 150 -25.86 28.50 -10.17
CA LYS A 150 -26.13 27.59 -11.31
C LYS A 150 -27.60 27.24 -11.40
N ARG A 151 -28.25 26.92 -10.27
CA ARG A 151 -29.69 26.62 -10.21
C ARG A 151 -30.54 27.79 -10.71
N VAL A 152 -30.27 29.01 -10.24
CA VAL A 152 -31.00 30.21 -10.67
C VAL A 152 -30.87 30.43 -12.18
N LYS A 153 -29.65 30.33 -12.73
CA LYS A 153 -29.43 30.45 -14.19
C LYS A 153 -30.15 29.38 -15.00
N GLU A 154 -30.23 28.15 -14.48
CA GLU A 154 -30.96 27.07 -15.14
C GLU A 154 -32.47 27.34 -15.13
N GLU A 155 -33.02 27.81 -14.01
CA GLU A 155 -34.42 28.20 -13.90
C GLU A 155 -34.78 29.37 -14.81
N GLU A 156 -33.95 30.41 -14.90
CA GLU A 156 -34.14 31.53 -15.84
C GLU A 156 -34.14 31.05 -17.30
N LYS A 157 -33.25 30.12 -17.64
CA LYS A 157 -33.21 29.51 -18.99
C LYS A 157 -34.49 28.72 -19.28
N LYS A 158 -35.03 28.00 -18.29
CA LYS A 158 -36.30 27.27 -18.43
C LYS A 158 -37.47 28.25 -18.65
N ARG A 159 -37.61 29.29 -17.83
CA ARG A 159 -38.66 30.31 -17.96
C ARG A 159 -38.62 31.01 -19.32
N THR A 160 -37.45 31.44 -19.77
CA THR A 160 -37.30 32.10 -21.09
C THR A 160 -37.62 31.16 -22.26
N THR A 161 -37.38 29.86 -22.11
CA THR A 161 -37.76 28.85 -23.12
C THR A 161 -39.27 28.65 -23.13
N GLU A 162 -39.90 28.54 -21.96
CA GLU A 162 -41.35 28.42 -21.83
C GLU A 162 -42.09 29.66 -22.36
N GLU A 163 -41.59 30.87 -22.07
CA GLU A 163 -42.14 32.12 -22.61
C GLU A 163 -42.07 32.17 -24.14
N LYS A 164 -40.94 31.76 -24.74
CA LYS A 164 -40.79 31.68 -26.20
C LYS A 164 -41.75 30.66 -26.81
N ASN A 165 -41.89 29.49 -26.20
CA ASN A 165 -42.82 28.46 -26.66
C ASN A 165 -44.28 28.95 -26.59
N ASN A 166 -44.66 29.63 -25.50
CA ASN A 166 -45.99 30.21 -25.34
C ASN A 166 -46.26 31.34 -26.34
N SER A 167 -45.28 32.20 -26.64
CA SER A 167 -45.40 33.24 -27.67
C SER A 167 -45.62 32.61 -29.04
N PHE A 168 -44.80 31.62 -29.40
CA PHE A 168 -44.90 30.92 -30.68
C PHE A 168 -46.28 30.27 -30.88
N LEU A 169 -46.82 29.63 -29.83
CA LEU A 169 -48.17 29.05 -29.89
C LEU A 169 -49.24 30.12 -30.11
N LYS A 170 -49.14 31.28 -29.45
CA LYS A 170 -50.09 32.39 -29.65
C LYS A 170 -50.04 32.90 -31.10
N ASP A 171 -48.84 33.13 -31.62
CA ASP A 171 -48.65 33.61 -33.00
C ASP A 171 -49.22 32.60 -34.01
N PHE A 172 -48.91 31.31 -33.83
CA PHE A 172 -49.44 30.24 -34.67
C PHE A 172 -50.97 30.14 -34.62
N THR A 173 -51.58 30.26 -33.43
CA THR A 173 -53.04 30.26 -33.31
C THR A 173 -53.70 31.48 -33.96
N ALA A 174 -53.09 32.66 -33.86
CA ALA A 174 -53.59 33.87 -34.52
C ALA A 174 -53.53 33.74 -36.05
N GLU A 175 -52.46 33.13 -36.58
CA GLU A 175 -52.30 32.87 -38.00
C GLU A 175 -53.33 31.86 -38.53
N LEU A 176 -53.61 30.79 -37.76
CA LEU A 176 -54.68 29.83 -38.09
C LEU A 176 -56.07 30.48 -38.11
N ILE A 177 -56.38 31.32 -37.12
CA ILE A 177 -57.65 32.05 -37.06
C ILE A 177 -57.79 32.97 -38.28
N LYS A 178 -56.71 33.68 -38.65
CA LYS A 178 -56.69 34.54 -39.83
C LYS A 178 -56.89 33.75 -41.13
N ALA A 179 -56.17 32.64 -41.32
CA ALA A 179 -56.31 31.78 -42.49
C ALA A 179 -57.72 31.16 -42.61
N LYS A 180 -58.37 30.89 -41.47
CA LYS A 180 -59.78 30.45 -41.43
C LYS A 180 -60.75 31.57 -41.82
N ALA A 181 -60.52 32.80 -41.36
CA ALA A 181 -61.34 33.96 -41.71
C ALA A 181 -61.21 34.34 -43.20
N GLU A 182 -60.03 34.15 -43.79
CA GLU A 182 -59.76 34.38 -45.21
C GLU A 182 -60.26 33.25 -46.12
N GLY A 183 -60.90 32.21 -45.56
CA GLY A 183 -61.52 31.11 -46.33
C GLY A 183 -60.53 30.11 -46.93
N VAL A 184 -59.26 30.16 -46.52
CA VAL A 184 -58.18 29.28 -47.01
C VAL A 184 -58.29 27.87 -46.41
N ILE A 185 -58.81 27.75 -45.18
CA ILE A 185 -59.00 26.48 -44.49
C ILE A 185 -60.49 26.09 -44.54
N LYS A 186 -60.84 25.09 -45.35
CA LYS A 186 -62.19 24.50 -45.39
C LYS A 186 -62.35 23.54 -44.20
N ASN A 187 -63.47 23.67 -43.46
CA ASN A 187 -63.86 22.70 -42.44
C ASN A 187 -64.23 21.37 -43.13
N GLU A 188 -63.27 20.48 -43.33
CA GLU A 188 -63.54 19.09 -43.72
C GLU A 188 -63.47 18.17 -42.51
N TYR A 189 -64.30 18.40 -41.48
CA TYR A 189 -64.64 17.36 -40.51
C TYR A 189 -66.05 17.62 -39.97
N PHE A 190 -67.03 17.01 -40.62
CA PHE A 190 -68.30 16.58 -40.05
C PHE A 190 -68.52 15.13 -40.47
#